data_AF-A0A7V4HGK5-F1
#
_entry.id   AF-A0A7V4HGK5-F1
#
_cell.length_a   1.000
_cell.length_b   1.000
_cell.length_c   1.000
_cell.angle_alpha   90.00
_cell.angle_beta   90.00
_cell.angle_gamma   90.00
#
_symmetry.space_group_name_H-M   'P 1'
#
loop_
_entity.id
_entity.type
_entity.pdbx_description
1 polymer ?
#
loop_
_entity_poly.entity_id
_entity_poly.type
_entity_poly.pdbx_seq_one_letter_code
_entity_poly.pdbx_strand_id
1 'polypeptide(L)'
;LALHLAVALRRGRERRPIRAVVRMPKPIPRFISMPSDSGFSYMLLEDIVSMFIQRLFPGYSVVECGPFRVTRNADLAVREDAAGDLLSEMRAILDARKRSDTVRLEVQRGLSAATAEFLAGFLKVGRPDVYRIPGLLDLSAIAMLTKTGGDSSLRDKPWPPQPPPEFPMGHSMFSSLSKRPVVLCHPYESYEPIVRLIREAAEDKDVLALKIILYRTSRQSPIVASLIRAAELGKAVTALVEIKARCDEERNMEWARELEDAGVQVIYGVKGLKTHAKMCLVVRREPEGIRRYVHFGTGNYNEITATQYSDISYLAADPDLAADASALFNAITGYAEACSFQKIEASPMRLRERILELVSMEKKRAAEGQKARIIAKVNSLSDPQLIEALIDASRAGVKIDLNVRGICCLRPGMKGVSENIRVTSIVGRFLEHSRILYFHNGGDPKVFISSADWMPRNLDRRIETLVPVEDPDCRRKLVEMLDLYVADNVDAWLLQPDGSYVRLRPAAGRKQVRAQEMLYQQAVERCRFSAQQRPASFQPHRSAESQLR
;
A
#
# COMPACT_ATOMS: atom_id res chain seq x y z
N LEU A 1 -16.41 10.52 5.26
CA LEU A 1 -17.40 9.95 6.20
C LEU A 1 -17.40 10.81 7.45
N ALA A 2 -18.56 11.24 7.95
CA ALA A 2 -18.65 12.09 9.13
C ALA A 2 -19.77 11.58 10.04
N LEU A 3 -19.56 11.74 11.35
CA LEU A 3 -20.57 11.50 12.37
C LEU A 3 -21.44 12.74 12.52
N HIS A 4 -22.73 12.53 12.73
CA HIS A 4 -23.74 13.58 12.90
C HIS A 4 -24.66 13.22 14.07
N LEU A 5 -25.31 14.21 14.68
CA LEU A 5 -26.39 14.01 15.64
C LEU A 5 -27.73 14.34 14.98
N ALA A 6 -28.69 13.42 15.10
CA ALA A 6 -30.09 13.68 14.80
C ALA A 6 -30.77 14.17 16.08
N VAL A 7 -31.49 15.27 16.00
CA VAL A 7 -32.17 15.91 17.14
C VAL A 7 -33.64 16.09 16.80
N ALA A 8 -34.54 15.61 17.65
CA ALA A 8 -35.96 15.90 17.59
C ALA A 8 -36.30 16.98 18.64
N LEU A 9 -37.00 18.02 18.21
CA LEU A 9 -37.27 19.24 18.96
C LEU A 9 -38.78 19.49 18.99
N ARG A 10 -39.29 20.01 20.11
CA ARG A 10 -40.70 20.41 20.23
C ARG A 10 -40.82 21.84 20.74
N ARG A 11 -41.64 22.65 20.06
CA ARG A 11 -41.96 24.02 20.44
C ARG A 11 -43.35 24.08 21.10
N GLY A 12 -43.43 24.53 22.35
CA GLY A 12 -44.71 24.70 23.05
C GLY A 12 -45.60 23.44 23.04
N ARG A 13 -46.87 23.59 22.62
CA ARG A 13 -47.87 22.51 22.53
C ARG A 13 -47.95 21.85 21.14
N GLU A 14 -47.00 22.11 20.24
CA GLU A 14 -47.02 21.49 18.90
C GLU A 14 -46.97 19.96 18.99
N ARG A 15 -47.83 19.29 18.22
CA ARG A 15 -47.95 17.82 18.23
C ARG A 15 -46.83 17.10 17.48
N ARG A 16 -46.21 17.73 16.49
CA ARG A 16 -45.16 17.11 15.67
C ARG A 16 -43.79 17.69 16.01
N PRO A 17 -42.80 16.86 16.37
CA PRO A 17 -41.45 17.35 16.61
C PRO A 17 -40.79 17.80 15.30
N ILE A 18 -40.10 18.92 15.35
CA ILE A 18 -39.19 19.40 14.30
C ILE A 18 -37.91 18.59 14.42
N ARG A 19 -37.27 18.27 13.29
CA ARG A 19 -36.00 17.53 13.29
C ARG A 19 -34.86 18.41 12.80
N ALA A 20 -33.73 18.33 13.49
CA ALA A 20 -32.51 19.02 13.16
C ALA A 20 -31.34 18.04 13.05
N VAL A 21 -30.33 18.40 12.27
CA VAL A 21 -29.07 17.65 12.16
C VAL A 21 -27.94 18.55 12.63
N VAL A 22 -27.19 18.09 13.63
CA VAL A 22 -25.98 18.76 14.11
C VAL A 22 -24.77 18.01 13.57
N ARG A 23 -23.89 18.73 12.88
CA ARG A 23 -22.66 18.18 12.33
C ARG A 23 -21.57 18.20 13.40
N MET A 24 -20.92 17.08 13.62
CA MET A 24 -19.80 17.02 14.57
C MET A 24 -18.58 17.80 14.01
N PRO A 25 -17.92 18.63 14.83
CA PRO A 25 -16.76 19.39 14.40
C PRO A 25 -15.57 18.45 14.16
N LYS A 26 -14.92 18.59 13.00
CA LYS A 26 -13.76 17.76 12.61
C LYS A 26 -12.46 18.05 13.38
N PRO A 27 -12.13 19.30 13.75
CA PRO A 27 -10.85 19.59 14.42
C PRO A 27 -10.74 19.04 15.84
N ILE A 28 -11.87 18.70 16.48
CA ILE A 28 -11.90 18.24 17.86
C ILE A 28 -11.75 16.71 17.88
N PRO A 29 -10.83 16.15 18.69
CA PRO A 29 -10.71 14.71 18.86
C PRO A 29 -12.03 14.07 19.30
N ARG A 30 -12.33 12.87 18.79
CA ARG A 30 -13.58 12.19 19.15
C ARG A 30 -13.56 11.65 20.59
N PHE A 31 -12.40 11.21 21.07
CA PHE A 31 -12.20 10.79 22.45
C PHE A 31 -11.60 11.95 23.25
N ILE A 32 -12.35 12.46 24.22
CA ILE A 32 -11.93 13.53 25.12
C ILE A 32 -11.46 12.90 26.43
N SER A 33 -10.24 13.22 26.85
CA SER A 33 -9.68 12.75 28.12
C SER A 33 -10.41 13.43 29.28
N MET A 34 -10.82 12.64 30.26
CA MET A 34 -11.49 13.09 31.47
C MET A 34 -10.58 12.88 32.69
N PRO A 35 -10.71 13.70 33.75
CA PRO A 35 -10.08 13.42 35.03
C PRO A 35 -10.50 12.04 35.55
N SER A 36 -9.56 11.30 36.14
CA SER A 36 -9.79 9.97 36.69
C SER A 36 -8.92 9.76 37.93
N ASP A 37 -9.49 9.23 39.01
CA ASP A 37 -8.75 8.93 40.25
C ASP A 37 -7.78 7.75 40.06
N SER A 38 -8.08 6.86 39.12
CA SER A 38 -7.18 5.80 38.66
C SER A 38 -7.40 5.49 37.18
N GLY A 39 -6.33 5.09 36.48
CA GLY A 39 -6.38 4.73 35.06
C GLY A 39 -6.68 5.90 34.11
N PHE A 40 -7.24 5.58 32.94
CA PHE A 40 -7.56 6.55 31.88
C PHE A 40 -9.06 6.55 31.61
N SER A 41 -9.69 7.71 31.75
CA SER A 41 -11.11 7.91 31.47
C SER A 41 -11.28 8.76 30.22
N TYR A 42 -12.18 8.33 29.32
CA TYR A 42 -12.49 9.03 28.08
C TYR A 42 -13.99 9.19 27.90
N MET A 43 -14.40 10.32 27.32
CA MET A 43 -15.78 10.56 26.91
C MET A 43 -15.85 10.82 25.40
N LEU A 44 -16.91 10.35 24.75
CA LEU A 44 -17.11 10.60 23.33
C LEU A 44 -17.59 12.04 23.10
N LEU A 45 -17.09 12.67 22.04
CA LEU A 45 -17.47 14.02 21.66
C LEU A 45 -18.98 14.12 21.39
N GLU A 46 -19.56 13.12 20.72
CA GLU A 46 -21.00 13.08 20.48
C GLU A 46 -21.84 12.99 21.75
N ASP A 47 -21.34 12.35 22.82
CA ASP A 47 -22.03 12.26 24.09
C ASP A 47 -21.98 13.60 24.83
N ILE A 48 -20.81 14.26 24.84
CA ILE A 48 -20.66 15.61 25.40
C ILE A 48 -21.60 16.58 24.68
N VAL A 49 -21.59 16.59 23.35
CA VAL A 49 -22.48 17.48 22.57
C VAL A 49 -23.94 17.13 22.83
N SER A 50 -24.29 15.85 22.96
CA SER A 50 -25.66 15.42 23.29
C SER A 50 -26.11 15.90 24.68
N MET A 51 -25.22 15.89 25.69
CA MET A 51 -25.54 16.40 27.04
C MET A 51 -25.86 17.89 27.03
N PHE A 52 -25.18 18.68 26.20
CA PHE A 52 -25.37 20.14 26.12
C PHE A 52 -26.23 20.58 24.94
N ILE A 53 -26.86 19.64 24.23
CA ILE A 53 -27.56 19.91 22.96
C ILE A 53 -28.68 20.94 23.11
N GLN A 54 -29.33 20.99 24.28
CA GLN A 54 -30.39 21.95 24.60
C GLN A 54 -29.93 23.41 24.47
N ARG A 55 -28.63 23.70 24.66
CA ARG A 55 -28.07 25.05 24.53
C ARG A 55 -28.05 25.55 23.07
N LEU A 56 -28.03 24.63 22.09
CA LEU A 56 -28.07 24.98 20.66
C LEU A 56 -29.48 25.33 20.18
N PHE A 57 -30.52 25.01 20.95
CA PHE A 57 -31.92 25.17 20.54
C PHE A 57 -32.74 25.94 21.60
N PRO A 58 -32.42 27.22 21.87
CA PRO A 58 -33.20 28.04 22.79
C PRO A 58 -34.66 28.17 22.30
N GLY A 59 -35.62 28.08 23.21
CA GLY A 59 -37.05 28.13 22.89
C GLY A 59 -37.68 26.81 22.41
N TYR A 60 -36.90 25.73 22.31
CA TYR A 60 -37.38 24.38 22.01
C TYR A 60 -37.06 23.42 23.16
N SER A 61 -37.85 22.35 23.29
CA SER A 61 -37.55 21.20 24.15
C SER A 61 -36.96 20.07 23.31
N VAL A 62 -35.81 19.53 23.70
CA VAL A 62 -35.20 18.37 23.04
C VAL A 62 -35.94 17.10 23.46
N VAL A 63 -36.53 16.40 22.49
CA VAL A 63 -37.30 15.16 22.68
C VAL A 63 -36.41 13.94 22.51
N GLU A 64 -35.46 14.00 21.56
CA GLU A 64 -34.56 12.91 21.23
C GLU A 64 -33.27 13.48 20.66
N CYS A 65 -32.14 12.86 21.00
CA CYS A 65 -30.84 13.17 20.41
C CYS A 65 -30.05 11.87 20.28
N GLY A 66 -29.43 11.63 19.13
CA GLY A 66 -28.56 10.47 18.97
C GLY A 66 -27.70 10.52 17.71
N PRO A 67 -26.54 9.85 17.70
CA PRO A 67 -25.63 9.85 16.59
C PRO A 67 -26.12 8.97 15.44
N PHE A 68 -25.78 9.41 14.24
CA PHE A 68 -25.91 8.66 13.01
C PHE A 68 -24.74 8.95 12.07
N ARG A 69 -24.52 8.05 11.11
CA ARG A 69 -23.46 8.13 10.13
C ARG A 69 -23.96 7.72 8.76
N VAL A 70 -23.45 8.42 7.75
CA VAL A 70 -23.81 8.24 6.36
C VAL A 70 -22.58 7.77 5.59
N THR A 71 -22.75 6.70 4.81
CA THR A 71 -21.79 6.26 3.79
C THR A 71 -22.40 6.54 2.43
N ARG A 72 -21.65 7.22 1.57
CA ARG A 72 -22.08 7.57 0.21
C ARG A 72 -21.24 6.84 -0.83
N ASN A 73 -21.82 6.63 -2.00
CA ASN A 73 -21.10 6.01 -3.10
C ASN A 73 -19.94 6.92 -3.55
N ALA A 74 -18.74 6.36 -3.65
CA ALA A 74 -17.58 7.08 -4.17
C ALA A 74 -17.35 6.82 -5.68
N ASP A 75 -18.10 5.89 -6.29
CA ASP A 75 -17.93 5.47 -7.68
C ASP A 75 -18.71 6.38 -8.63
N LEU A 76 -18.27 7.63 -8.73
CA LEU A 76 -18.62 8.52 -9.84
C LEU A 76 -17.51 8.41 -10.89
N ALA A 77 -17.84 7.92 -12.07
CA ALA A 77 -16.89 7.76 -13.17
C ALA A 77 -16.54 9.12 -13.81
N VAL A 78 -15.26 9.31 -14.13
CA VAL A 78 -14.79 10.43 -14.98
C VAL A 78 -15.11 10.07 -16.44
N ARG A 79 -15.74 10.98 -17.20
CA ARG A 79 -15.92 10.80 -18.64
C ARG A 79 -14.66 11.28 -19.36
N GLU A 80 -13.81 10.36 -19.80
CA GLU A 80 -12.53 10.67 -20.47
C GLU A 80 -12.67 11.16 -21.93
N ASP A 81 -13.91 11.27 -22.40
CA ASP A 81 -14.26 11.55 -23.80
C ASP A 81 -14.45 13.04 -24.07
N ALA A 82 -14.52 13.86 -23.02
CA ALA A 82 -14.57 15.31 -23.15
C ALA A 82 -13.15 15.84 -23.35
N ALA A 83 -12.96 16.72 -24.33
CA ALA A 83 -11.70 17.42 -24.61
C ALA A 83 -11.35 18.47 -23.53
N GLY A 84 -11.75 18.24 -22.28
CA GLY A 84 -11.60 19.15 -21.15
C GLY A 84 -10.32 18.89 -20.35
N ASP A 85 -9.94 19.87 -19.53
CA ASP A 85 -8.88 19.73 -18.52
C ASP A 85 -9.29 18.68 -17.47
N LEU A 86 -8.55 17.56 -17.42
CA LEU A 86 -8.76 16.45 -16.50
C LEU A 86 -8.77 16.90 -15.03
N LEU A 87 -7.98 17.92 -14.65
CA LEU A 87 -7.98 18.46 -13.29
C LEU A 87 -9.32 19.13 -12.96
N SER A 88 -9.85 19.91 -13.90
CA SER A 88 -11.14 20.58 -13.77
C SER A 88 -12.30 19.58 -13.67
N GLU A 89 -12.28 18.51 -14.46
CA GLU A 89 -13.27 17.43 -14.38
C GLU A 89 -13.22 16.68 -13.05
N MET A 90 -12.01 16.38 -12.56
CA MET A 90 -11.83 15.72 -11.26
C MET A 90 -12.39 16.55 -10.11
N ARG A 91 -12.20 17.88 -10.13
CA ARG A 91 -12.79 18.80 -9.15
C ARG A 91 -14.31 18.76 -9.16
N ALA A 92 -14.92 18.81 -10.35
CA ALA A 92 -16.38 18.71 -10.49
C ALA A 92 -16.91 17.37 -9.92
N ILE A 93 -16.17 16.27 -10.11
CA ILE A 93 -16.52 14.95 -9.57
C ILE A 93 -16.38 14.92 -8.05
N LEU A 94 -15.33 15.50 -7.48
CA LEU A 94 -15.17 15.60 -6.03
C LEU A 94 -16.31 16.37 -5.38
N ASP A 95 -16.79 17.44 -6.02
CA ASP A 95 -17.97 18.17 -5.58
C ASP A 95 -19.27 17.38 -5.79
N ALA A 96 -19.41 16.66 -6.89
CA ALA A 96 -20.54 15.75 -7.12
C ALA A 96 -20.56 14.59 -6.10
N ARG A 97 -19.40 14.06 -5.68
CA ARG A 97 -19.30 13.02 -4.64
C ARG A 97 -19.86 13.50 -3.31
N LYS A 98 -19.71 14.78 -2.97
CA LYS A 98 -20.35 15.36 -1.76
C LYS A 98 -21.89 15.28 -1.83
N ARG A 99 -22.45 15.16 -3.04
CA ARG A 99 -23.90 15.07 -3.33
C ARG A 99 -24.36 13.69 -3.79
N SER A 100 -23.46 12.71 -3.91
CA SER A 100 -23.74 11.34 -4.36
C SER A 100 -24.74 10.60 -3.47
N ASP A 101 -25.40 9.59 -4.02
CA ASP A 101 -26.40 8.82 -3.29
C ASP A 101 -25.84 8.14 -2.04
N THR A 102 -26.69 8.07 -1.02
CA THR A 102 -26.36 7.39 0.23
C THR A 102 -26.56 5.89 0.05
N VAL A 103 -25.51 5.11 0.31
CA VAL A 103 -25.54 3.64 0.19
C VAL A 103 -25.65 2.94 1.54
N ARG A 104 -25.41 3.66 2.64
CA ARG A 104 -25.56 3.10 3.99
C ARG A 104 -25.87 4.19 4.99
N LEU A 105 -26.89 3.95 5.81
CA LEU A 105 -27.22 4.76 6.99
C LEU A 105 -27.01 3.92 8.24
N GLU A 106 -26.06 4.31 9.08
CA GLU A 106 -25.85 3.71 10.40
C GLU A 106 -26.47 4.65 11.46
N VAL A 107 -27.41 4.15 12.25
CA VAL A 107 -28.04 4.90 13.36
C VAL A 107 -27.80 4.18 14.68
N GLN A 108 -27.59 4.94 15.76
CA GLN A 108 -27.52 4.32 17.08
C GLN A 108 -28.85 3.64 17.42
N ARG A 109 -28.81 2.43 17.97
CA ARG A 109 -30.02 1.66 18.32
C ARG A 109 -31.00 2.41 19.25
N GLY A 110 -30.51 3.33 20.06
CA GLY A 110 -31.31 4.17 20.95
C GLY A 110 -32.24 5.16 20.25
N LEU A 111 -32.01 5.49 18.97
CA LEU A 111 -32.89 6.37 18.20
C LEU A 111 -34.20 5.67 17.84
N SER A 112 -35.32 6.39 17.92
CA SER A 112 -36.67 5.95 17.58
C SER A 112 -36.79 5.52 16.12
N ALA A 113 -37.72 4.60 15.85
CA ALA A 113 -38.02 4.18 14.49
C ALA A 113 -38.45 5.37 13.61
N ALA A 114 -39.24 6.29 14.16
CA ALA A 114 -39.68 7.49 13.46
C ALA A 114 -38.51 8.38 13.00
N THR A 115 -37.49 8.57 13.83
CA THR A 115 -36.30 9.35 13.47
C THR A 115 -35.43 8.60 12.46
N ALA A 116 -35.26 7.29 12.61
CA ALA A 116 -34.55 6.47 11.63
C ALA A 116 -35.23 6.49 10.25
N GLU A 117 -36.55 6.35 10.19
CA GLU A 117 -37.33 6.41 8.94
C GLU A 117 -37.29 7.79 8.29
N PHE A 118 -37.28 8.84 9.10
CA PHE A 118 -37.08 10.20 8.58
C PHE A 118 -35.72 10.40 7.96
N LEU A 119 -34.65 9.97 8.63
CA LEU A 119 -33.30 10.05 8.09
C LEU A 119 -33.19 9.22 6.81
N ALA A 120 -33.75 8.02 6.79
CA ALA A 120 -33.79 7.16 5.61
C ALA A 120 -34.53 7.81 4.44
N GLY A 121 -35.72 8.39 4.69
CA GLY A 121 -36.49 9.11 3.67
C GLY A 121 -35.78 10.35 3.15
N PHE A 122 -35.20 11.16 4.05
CA PHE A 122 -34.46 12.37 3.70
C PHE A 122 -33.19 12.05 2.88
N LEU A 123 -32.48 10.98 3.23
CA LEU A 123 -31.27 10.52 2.55
C LEU A 123 -31.54 9.60 1.35
N LYS A 124 -32.81 9.28 1.08
CA LYS A 124 -33.27 8.34 0.03
C LYS A 124 -32.62 6.96 0.14
N VAL A 125 -32.52 6.43 1.36
CA VAL A 125 -31.91 5.14 1.67
C VAL A 125 -32.99 4.08 1.86
N GLY A 126 -32.85 2.95 1.17
CA GLY A 126 -33.74 1.81 1.34
C GLY A 126 -33.61 1.17 2.72
N ARG A 127 -34.68 0.57 3.24
CA ARG A 127 -34.68 -0.13 4.54
C ARG A 127 -33.52 -1.15 4.72
N PRO A 128 -33.13 -1.96 3.72
CA PRO A 128 -32.01 -2.90 3.84
C PRO A 128 -30.66 -2.24 4.15
N ASP A 129 -30.51 -0.97 3.76
CA ASP A 129 -29.27 -0.21 3.90
C ASP A 129 -29.26 0.66 5.18
N VAL A 130 -30.27 0.52 6.04
CA VAL A 130 -30.38 1.17 7.35
C VAL A 130 -29.97 0.20 8.45
N TYR A 131 -28.82 0.47 9.07
CA TYR A 131 -28.21 -0.35 10.10
C TYR A 131 -28.41 0.29 11.47
N ARG A 132 -29.12 -0.39 12.37
CA ARG A 132 -29.29 0.04 13.76
C ARG A 132 -28.21 -0.61 14.62
N ILE A 133 -27.20 0.15 14.99
CA ILE A 133 -25.99 -0.36 15.64
C ILE A 133 -26.15 -0.31 17.17
N PRO A 134 -25.99 -1.44 17.89
CA PRO A 134 -25.95 -1.46 19.35
C PRO A 134 -24.55 -1.06 19.85
N GLY A 135 -24.26 0.25 19.90
CA GLY A 135 -23.02 0.77 20.47
C GLY A 135 -22.39 1.91 19.65
N LEU A 136 -21.07 2.01 19.74
CA LEU A 136 -20.27 3.05 19.11
C LEU A 136 -20.36 2.96 17.57
N LEU A 137 -20.84 4.04 16.94
CA LEU A 137 -20.75 4.18 15.49
C LEU A 137 -19.30 4.44 15.08
N ASP A 138 -18.91 4.07 13.86
CA ASP A 138 -17.57 4.36 13.34
C ASP A 138 -16.42 3.90 14.27
N LEU A 139 -16.29 2.57 14.43
CA LEU A 139 -15.25 1.94 15.24
C LEU A 139 -13.82 2.28 14.79
N SER A 140 -13.63 2.87 13.59
CA SER A 140 -12.32 3.34 13.15
C SER A 140 -11.72 4.39 14.09
N ALA A 141 -12.55 5.11 14.83
CA ALA A 141 -12.08 6.08 15.81
C ALA A 141 -11.34 5.45 16.99
N ILE A 142 -11.54 4.15 17.29
CA ILE A 142 -10.81 3.44 18.36
C ILE A 142 -9.29 3.48 18.10
N ALA A 143 -8.87 3.57 16.84
CA ALA A 143 -7.46 3.76 16.50
C ALA A 143 -6.85 5.07 17.05
N MET A 144 -7.65 6.04 17.50
CA MET A 144 -7.15 7.23 18.20
C MET A 144 -6.66 6.88 19.62
N LEU A 145 -7.29 5.92 20.29
CA LEU A 145 -6.90 5.48 21.64
C LEU A 145 -5.55 4.79 21.66
N THR A 146 -5.12 4.18 20.54
CA THR A 146 -3.78 3.57 20.46
C THR A 146 -2.66 4.64 20.45
N LYS A 147 -3.01 5.90 20.21
CA LYS A 147 -2.06 7.03 20.17
C LYS A 147 -2.08 7.90 21.43
N THR A 148 -2.99 7.69 22.38
CA THR A 148 -3.03 8.46 23.63
C THR A 148 -1.91 8.01 24.57
N GLY A 149 -1.42 8.88 25.46
CA GLY A 149 -0.31 8.62 26.39
C GLY A 149 -0.62 7.65 27.52
N GLY A 150 -1.13 6.46 27.19
CA GLY A 150 -1.46 5.37 28.11
C GLY A 150 -0.25 4.53 28.54
N ASP A 151 -0.53 3.49 29.33
CA ASP A 151 0.48 2.52 29.77
C ASP A 151 1.16 1.84 28.56
N SER A 152 2.49 1.94 28.51
CA SER A 152 3.30 1.36 27.44
C SER A 152 3.34 -0.17 27.50
N SER A 153 3.01 -0.78 28.64
CA SER A 153 2.92 -2.24 28.81
C SER A 153 1.83 -2.88 27.95
N LEU A 154 0.79 -2.11 27.61
CA LEU A 154 -0.34 -2.54 26.77
C LEU A 154 -0.02 -2.49 25.27
N ARG A 155 1.21 -2.11 24.90
CA ARG A 155 1.64 -1.97 23.51
C ARG A 155 2.65 -3.05 23.15
N ASP A 156 2.63 -3.47 21.90
CA ASP A 156 3.69 -4.31 21.35
C ASP A 156 5.04 -3.60 21.48
N LYS A 157 6.09 -4.37 21.82
CA LYS A 157 7.45 -3.87 21.80
C LYS A 157 7.77 -3.27 20.41
N PRO A 158 8.38 -2.08 20.32
CA PRO A 158 8.68 -1.48 19.03
C PRO A 158 9.69 -2.31 18.24
N TRP A 159 9.48 -2.41 16.93
CA TRP A 159 10.43 -2.99 15.97
C TRP A 159 10.94 -1.86 15.06
N PRO A 160 11.93 -1.06 15.50
CA PRO A 160 12.48 0.02 14.68
C PRO A 160 13.12 -0.52 13.40
N PRO A 161 12.86 0.05 12.22
CA PRO A 161 13.49 -0.37 10.97
C PRO A 161 15.02 -0.32 11.06
N GLN A 162 15.70 -1.33 10.53
CA GLN A 162 17.15 -1.45 10.59
C GLN A 162 17.80 -0.79 9.36
N PRO A 163 18.92 -0.06 9.52
CA PRO A 163 19.63 0.51 8.37
C PRO A 163 20.29 -0.61 7.54
N PRO A 164 20.08 -0.67 6.22
CA PRO A 164 20.65 -1.73 5.40
C PRO A 164 22.17 -1.57 5.27
N PRO A 165 22.97 -2.61 5.54
CA PRO A 165 24.42 -2.59 5.40
C PRO A 165 24.94 -2.17 4.01
N GLU A 166 24.15 -2.41 2.97
CA GLU A 166 24.46 -2.08 1.57
C GLU A 166 24.53 -0.58 1.29
N PHE A 167 23.88 0.24 2.14
CA PHE A 167 23.85 1.70 2.02
C PHE A 167 24.41 2.36 3.29
N PRO A 168 25.74 2.25 3.54
CA PRO A 168 26.35 2.92 4.67
C PRO A 168 26.17 4.44 4.57
N MET A 169 25.96 5.07 5.73
CA MET A 169 25.90 6.53 5.82
C MET A 169 27.22 7.14 5.34
N GLY A 170 27.13 8.28 4.64
CA GLY A 170 28.29 9.00 4.11
C GLY A 170 28.86 8.46 2.79
N HIS A 171 28.38 7.32 2.28
CA HIS A 171 28.78 6.78 0.96
C HIS A 171 27.68 7.00 -0.06
N SER A 172 27.99 7.49 -1.25
CA SER A 172 27.00 7.73 -2.32
C SER A 172 26.16 6.48 -2.63
N MET A 173 24.85 6.69 -2.81
CA MET A 173 23.94 5.63 -3.26
C MET A 173 24.36 5.06 -4.61
N PHE A 174 24.83 5.91 -5.53
CA PHE A 174 25.24 5.52 -6.88
C PHE A 174 26.49 4.63 -6.89
N SER A 175 27.42 4.85 -5.96
CA SER A 175 28.64 4.02 -5.83
C SER A 175 28.38 2.66 -5.18
N SER A 176 27.34 2.54 -4.35
CA SER A 176 26.84 1.24 -3.88
C SER A 176 26.14 0.48 -5.01
N LEU A 177 25.21 1.15 -5.71
CA LEU A 177 24.42 0.54 -6.77
C LEU A 177 25.22 0.20 -8.04
N SER A 178 26.35 0.87 -8.25
CA SER A 178 27.23 0.56 -9.38
C SER A 178 27.92 -0.80 -9.23
N LYS A 179 28.08 -1.29 -7.99
CA LYS A 179 28.76 -2.55 -7.66
C LYS A 179 27.84 -3.76 -7.72
N ARG A 180 26.62 -3.63 -7.18
CA ARG A 180 25.63 -4.71 -7.14
C ARG A 180 24.22 -4.17 -6.92
N PRO A 181 23.18 -4.89 -7.39
CA PRO A 181 21.80 -4.56 -7.05
C PRO A 181 21.51 -4.86 -5.57
N VAL A 182 20.43 -4.27 -5.05
CA VAL A 182 20.02 -4.39 -3.64
C VAL A 182 18.51 -4.58 -3.54
N VAL A 183 18.09 -5.56 -2.73
CA VAL A 183 16.70 -5.75 -2.30
C VAL A 183 16.55 -5.27 -0.86
N LEU A 184 15.59 -4.38 -0.62
CA LEU A 184 15.17 -3.94 0.71
C LEU A 184 13.77 -4.48 1.03
N CYS A 185 13.60 -4.99 2.24
CA CYS A 185 12.36 -5.55 2.77
C CYS A 185 11.82 -4.61 3.87
N HIS A 186 10.86 -3.78 3.51
CA HIS A 186 10.15 -2.91 4.44
C HIS A 186 9.05 -3.70 5.18
N PRO A 187 8.69 -3.32 6.40
CA PRO A 187 9.26 -2.25 7.23
C PRO A 187 10.48 -2.69 8.05
N TYR A 188 10.99 -3.91 7.86
CA TYR A 188 12.09 -4.47 8.65
C TYR A 188 13.39 -3.70 8.41
N GLU A 189 13.64 -3.33 7.15
CA GLU A 189 14.71 -2.44 6.74
C GLU A 189 14.17 -1.03 6.47
N SER A 190 14.98 -0.04 6.82
CA SER A 190 14.63 1.38 6.71
C SER A 190 14.26 1.78 5.28
N TYR A 191 13.26 2.65 5.14
CA TYR A 191 12.85 3.27 3.88
C TYR A 191 13.73 4.46 3.47
N GLU A 192 14.56 4.97 4.39
CA GLU A 192 15.41 6.15 4.15
C GLU A 192 16.31 6.02 2.90
N PRO A 193 16.89 4.86 2.53
CA PRO A 193 17.67 4.75 1.30
C PRO A 193 16.91 5.13 0.02
N ILE A 194 15.58 4.92 -0.02
CA ILE A 194 14.75 5.31 -1.17
C ILE A 194 14.61 6.82 -1.24
N VAL A 195 14.35 7.46 -0.10
CA VAL A 195 14.28 8.92 0.01
C VAL A 195 15.64 9.54 -0.31
N ARG A 196 16.71 8.93 0.23
CA ARG A 196 18.10 9.34 0.01
C ARG A 196 18.52 9.23 -1.44
N LEU A 197 18.13 8.18 -2.18
CA LEU A 197 18.41 8.06 -3.61
C LEU A 197 17.87 9.27 -4.38
N ILE A 198 16.61 9.66 -4.13
CA ILE A 198 15.96 10.76 -4.83
C ILE A 198 16.57 12.10 -4.40
N ARG A 199 16.88 12.25 -3.11
CA ARG A 199 17.55 13.45 -2.57
C ARG A 199 18.96 13.64 -3.13
N GLU A 200 19.77 12.58 -3.15
CA GLU A 200 21.11 12.62 -3.75
C GLU A 200 21.01 12.88 -5.26
N ALA A 201 20.05 12.27 -5.95
CA ALA A 201 19.85 12.52 -7.37
C ALA A 201 19.42 13.96 -7.67
N ALA A 202 18.70 14.61 -6.77
CA ALA A 202 18.30 16.00 -6.92
C ALA A 202 19.50 16.96 -6.82
N GLU A 203 20.44 16.69 -5.91
CA GLU A 203 21.59 17.58 -5.64
C GLU A 203 22.83 17.26 -6.51
N ASP A 204 22.98 16.03 -6.99
CA ASP A 204 24.14 15.62 -7.80
C ASP A 204 24.19 16.36 -9.14
N LYS A 205 25.34 16.99 -9.45
CA LYS A 205 25.54 17.76 -10.69
C LYS A 205 25.62 16.87 -11.94
N ASP A 206 25.99 15.61 -11.76
CA ASP A 206 26.12 14.66 -12.87
C ASP A 206 24.79 13.98 -13.23
N VAL A 207 23.74 14.16 -12.42
CA VAL A 207 22.41 13.67 -12.75
C VAL A 207 21.76 14.57 -13.79
N LEU A 208 21.39 13.96 -14.91
CA LEU A 208 20.81 14.61 -16.08
C LEU A 208 19.28 14.62 -16.01
N ALA A 209 18.68 13.50 -15.56
CA ALA A 209 17.24 13.32 -15.55
C ALA A 209 16.74 12.42 -14.43
N LEU A 210 15.51 12.69 -14.00
CA LEU A 210 14.75 11.91 -13.02
C LEU A 210 13.37 11.60 -13.59
N LYS A 211 12.99 10.32 -13.66
CA LYS A 211 11.63 9.90 -14.02
C LYS A 211 11.04 9.08 -12.88
N ILE A 212 9.83 9.41 -12.42
CA ILE A 212 9.20 8.73 -11.29
C ILE A 212 7.69 8.58 -11.46
N ILE A 213 7.12 7.49 -10.94
CA ILE A 213 5.69 7.24 -10.88
C ILE A 213 5.17 7.46 -9.44
N LEU A 214 4.31 8.46 -9.28
CA LEU A 214 3.66 8.84 -8.02
C LEU A 214 2.18 8.45 -8.05
N TYR A 215 1.84 7.36 -7.36
CA TYR A 215 0.43 6.94 -7.19
C TYR A 215 -0.21 7.59 -5.96
N ARG A 216 0.48 7.53 -4.82
CA ARG A 216 0.10 8.08 -3.51
C ARG A 216 1.36 8.47 -2.75
N THR A 217 1.46 9.71 -2.25
CA THR A 217 2.54 10.12 -1.34
C THR A 217 1.96 10.69 -0.02
N SER A 218 2.79 11.20 0.89
CA SER A 218 2.36 11.80 2.17
C SER A 218 2.22 13.32 2.06
N ARG A 219 1.38 13.96 2.89
CA ARG A 219 1.06 15.41 2.81
C ARG A 219 2.28 16.33 2.74
N GLN A 220 3.37 15.98 3.40
CA GLN A 220 4.66 16.69 3.38
C GLN A 220 5.73 15.73 2.86
N SER A 221 5.60 15.30 1.60
CA SER A 221 6.47 14.27 1.06
C SER A 221 7.87 14.82 0.77
N PRO A 222 8.94 14.31 1.42
CA PRO A 222 10.31 14.69 1.09
C PRO A 222 10.71 14.30 -0.34
N ILE A 223 9.99 13.34 -0.95
CA ILE A 223 10.19 12.94 -2.34
C ILE A 223 9.73 14.05 -3.27
N VAL A 224 8.53 14.61 -3.07
CA VAL A 224 8.02 15.73 -3.88
C VAL A 224 8.94 16.94 -3.76
N ALA A 225 9.37 17.28 -2.55
CA ALA A 225 10.33 18.36 -2.31
C ALA A 225 11.66 18.14 -3.06
N SER A 226 12.17 16.90 -3.09
CA SER A 226 13.41 16.58 -3.82
C SER A 226 13.24 16.69 -5.35
N LEU A 227 12.06 16.36 -5.88
CA LEU A 227 11.77 16.49 -7.32
C LEU A 227 11.67 17.95 -7.75
N ILE A 228 10.99 18.78 -6.94
CA ILE A 228 10.95 20.25 -7.12
C ILE A 228 12.38 20.80 -7.16
N ARG A 229 13.17 20.45 -6.14
CA ARG A 229 14.58 20.87 -6.05
C ARG A 229 15.42 20.44 -7.25
N ALA A 230 15.21 19.22 -7.75
CA ALA A 230 15.91 18.73 -8.93
C ALA A 230 15.59 19.57 -10.18
N ALA A 231 14.33 19.94 -10.37
CA ALA A 231 13.89 20.78 -11.48
C ALA A 231 14.44 22.22 -11.37
N GLU A 232 14.41 22.81 -10.17
CA GLU A 232 15.03 24.12 -9.89
C GLU A 232 16.54 24.14 -10.20
N LEU A 233 17.22 23.00 -10.01
CA LEU A 233 18.64 22.81 -10.34
C LEU A 233 18.87 22.46 -11.83
N GLY A 234 17.85 22.56 -12.68
CA GLY A 234 17.93 22.43 -14.14
C GLY A 234 17.96 20.98 -14.65
N LYS A 235 17.63 19.99 -13.81
CA LYS A 235 17.55 18.59 -14.25
C LYS A 235 16.24 18.33 -14.98
N ALA A 236 16.26 17.42 -15.95
CA ALA A 236 15.03 17.00 -16.62
C ALA A 236 14.21 16.07 -15.71
N VAL A 237 13.18 16.60 -15.06
CA VAL A 237 12.32 15.83 -14.15
C VAL A 237 10.98 15.52 -14.81
N THR A 238 10.61 14.24 -14.85
CA THR A 238 9.30 13.77 -15.29
C THR A 238 8.60 13.02 -14.15
N ALA A 239 7.41 13.47 -13.77
CA ALA A 239 6.62 12.84 -12.72
C ALA A 239 5.26 12.39 -13.28
N LEU A 240 4.99 11.09 -13.26
CA LEU A 240 3.64 10.60 -13.53
C LEU A 240 2.83 10.64 -12.23
N VAL A 241 1.72 11.38 -12.24
CA VAL A 241 0.84 11.52 -11.07
C VAL A 241 -0.52 10.90 -11.39
N GLU A 242 -0.88 9.84 -10.66
CA GLU A 242 -2.19 9.19 -10.82
C GLU A 242 -3.25 9.95 -10.02
N ILE A 243 -3.98 10.87 -10.69
CA ILE A 243 -5.05 11.63 -10.04
C ILE A 243 -6.28 10.76 -9.73
N LYS A 244 -6.50 9.63 -10.41
CA LYS A 244 -7.66 8.73 -10.16
C LYS A 244 -7.43 7.78 -8.99
N ALA A 245 -6.42 8.03 -8.16
CA ALA A 245 -6.14 7.30 -6.93
C ALA A 245 -7.25 7.59 -5.90
N ARG A 246 -8.09 6.58 -5.64
CA ARG A 246 -9.25 6.71 -4.75
C ARG A 246 -8.84 7.24 -3.37
N CYS A 247 -9.55 8.28 -2.91
CA CYS A 247 -9.43 8.96 -1.62
C CYS A 247 -8.21 9.88 -1.45
N ASP A 248 -7.37 10.03 -2.48
CA ASP A 248 -6.18 10.89 -2.45
C ASP A 248 -6.20 11.94 -3.57
N GLU A 249 -7.32 12.06 -4.30
CA GLU A 249 -7.43 12.87 -5.51
C GLU A 249 -7.14 14.36 -5.27
N GLU A 250 -7.74 14.96 -4.23
CA GLU A 250 -7.50 16.38 -3.86
C GLU A 250 -6.02 16.67 -3.64
N ARG A 251 -5.33 15.77 -2.93
CA ARG A 251 -3.92 15.92 -2.57
C ARG A 251 -2.98 15.72 -3.77
N ASN A 252 -3.27 14.72 -4.61
CA ASN A 252 -2.50 14.49 -5.83
C ASN A 252 -2.62 15.68 -6.80
N MET A 253 -3.76 16.37 -6.82
CA MET A 253 -3.91 17.61 -7.61
C MET A 253 -3.07 18.77 -7.06
N GLU A 254 -2.96 18.91 -5.74
CA GLU A 254 -2.12 19.95 -5.13
C GLU A 254 -0.65 19.76 -5.51
N TRP A 255 -0.10 18.55 -5.36
CA TRP A 255 1.29 18.29 -5.76
C TRP A 255 1.56 18.42 -7.24
N ALA A 256 0.61 18.00 -8.08
CA ALA A 256 0.80 18.14 -9.52
C ALA A 256 1.04 19.61 -9.90
N ARG A 257 0.29 20.53 -9.28
CA ARG A 257 0.46 21.97 -9.49
C ARG A 257 1.81 22.46 -8.97
N GLU A 258 2.17 22.08 -7.73
CA GLU A 258 3.48 22.44 -7.15
C GLU A 258 4.66 21.95 -8.00
N LEU A 259 4.55 20.74 -8.57
CA LEU A 259 5.55 20.16 -9.47
C LEU A 259 5.60 20.91 -10.81
N GLU A 260 4.45 21.20 -11.43
CA GLU A 260 4.36 21.98 -12.68
C GLU A 260 4.95 23.39 -12.52
N ASP A 261 4.60 24.08 -11.43
CA ASP A 261 5.10 25.42 -11.12
C ASP A 261 6.63 25.44 -10.97
N ALA A 262 7.23 24.34 -10.51
CA ALA A 262 8.68 24.16 -10.39
C ALA A 262 9.37 23.73 -11.70
N GLY A 263 8.64 23.55 -12.79
CA GLY A 263 9.18 23.13 -14.10
C GLY A 263 9.32 21.62 -14.29
N VAL A 264 8.70 20.79 -13.42
CA VAL A 264 8.63 19.34 -13.61
C VAL A 264 7.64 19.02 -14.73
N GLN A 265 8.01 18.11 -15.63
CA GLN A 265 7.06 17.56 -16.61
C GLN A 265 6.10 16.60 -15.92
N VAL A 266 4.91 17.09 -15.56
CA VAL A 266 3.87 16.29 -14.92
C VAL A 266 2.99 15.61 -15.97
N ILE A 267 2.74 14.32 -15.78
CA ILE A 267 1.91 13.51 -16.67
C ILE A 267 0.78 12.87 -15.88
N TYR A 268 -0.44 13.11 -16.33
CA TYR A 268 -1.66 12.75 -15.62
C TYR A 268 -2.18 11.37 -16.04
N GLY A 269 -1.40 10.33 -15.73
CA GLY A 269 -1.73 8.95 -16.08
C GLY A 269 -1.82 8.71 -17.60
N VAL A 270 -2.43 7.59 -17.98
CA VAL A 270 -2.64 7.19 -19.38
C VAL A 270 -4.14 7.05 -19.64
N LYS A 271 -4.63 7.51 -20.79
CA LYS A 271 -6.06 7.42 -21.14
C LYS A 271 -6.52 5.95 -21.10
N GLY A 272 -7.66 5.70 -20.46
CA GLY A 272 -8.26 4.37 -20.29
C GLY A 272 -7.58 3.45 -19.27
N LEU A 273 -6.41 3.82 -18.74
CA LEU A 273 -5.61 2.98 -17.84
C LEU A 273 -5.33 3.70 -16.52
N LYS A 274 -5.10 2.92 -15.46
CA LYS A 274 -4.54 3.46 -14.20
C LYS A 274 -3.10 3.03 -14.01
N THR A 275 -2.22 3.96 -13.67
CA THR A 275 -0.81 3.63 -13.44
C THR A 275 -0.61 3.25 -11.98
N HIS A 276 -0.18 2.00 -11.74
CA HIS A 276 0.02 1.46 -10.40
C HIS A 276 1.41 0.82 -10.21
N ALA A 277 2.24 0.78 -11.25
CA ALA A 277 3.67 0.52 -11.13
C ALA A 277 4.33 1.54 -10.18
N LYS A 278 5.36 1.11 -9.44
CA LYS A 278 6.19 2.00 -8.63
C LYS A 278 7.61 1.89 -9.10
N MET A 279 8.02 2.92 -9.81
CA MET A 279 9.27 2.92 -10.52
C MET A 279 9.89 4.31 -10.45
N CYS A 280 11.20 4.36 -10.28
CA CYS A 280 12.02 5.55 -10.42
C CYS A 280 13.25 5.21 -11.26
N LEU A 281 13.62 6.13 -12.14
CA LEU A 281 14.78 6.05 -13.01
C LEU A 281 15.60 7.33 -12.84
N VAL A 282 16.87 7.18 -12.49
CA VAL A 282 17.87 8.24 -12.44
C VAL A 282 18.83 8.05 -13.61
N VAL A 283 19.01 9.09 -14.42
CA VAL A 283 19.98 9.11 -15.52
C VAL A 283 21.15 9.99 -15.09
N ARG A 284 22.34 9.41 -14.98
CA ARG A 284 23.55 10.06 -14.44
C ARG A 284 24.71 9.93 -15.42
N ARG A 285 25.52 10.99 -15.52
CA ARG A 285 26.81 10.97 -16.22
C ARG A 285 27.86 10.33 -15.31
N GLU A 286 28.47 9.25 -15.78
CA GLU A 286 29.62 8.58 -15.15
C GLU A 286 30.87 8.78 -16.03
N PRO A 287 32.09 8.52 -15.52
CA PRO A 287 33.31 8.60 -16.32
C PRO A 287 33.28 7.75 -17.60
N GLU A 288 32.58 6.61 -17.56
CA GLU A 288 32.45 5.65 -18.67
C GLU A 288 31.29 5.96 -19.62
N GLY A 289 30.47 6.98 -19.33
CA GLY A 289 29.32 7.36 -20.14
C GLY A 289 28.04 7.55 -19.32
N ILE A 290 26.87 7.44 -19.96
CA ILE A 290 25.59 7.60 -19.27
C ILE A 290 25.22 6.29 -18.60
N ARG A 291 25.03 6.33 -17.28
CA ARG A 291 24.52 5.21 -16.49
C ARG A 291 23.13 5.51 -15.97
N ARG A 292 22.33 4.46 -15.86
CA ARG A 292 20.95 4.55 -15.40
C ARG A 292 20.78 3.70 -14.15
N TYR A 293 20.15 4.29 -13.14
CA TYR A 293 19.83 3.64 -11.88
C TYR A 293 18.32 3.51 -11.76
N VAL A 294 17.84 2.32 -11.47
CA VAL A 294 16.41 2.02 -11.39
C VAL A 294 16.03 1.56 -9.99
N HIS A 295 14.84 1.96 -9.59
CA HIS A 295 14.12 1.40 -8.45
C HIS A 295 12.80 0.83 -8.95
N PHE A 296 12.50 -0.41 -8.54
CA PHE A 296 11.19 -1.04 -8.69
C PHE A 296 10.64 -1.39 -7.30
N GLY A 297 9.41 -0.96 -7.02
CA GLY A 297 8.75 -1.18 -5.73
C GLY A 297 7.44 -1.97 -5.86
N THR A 298 7.13 -2.76 -4.85
CA THR A 298 5.78 -3.36 -4.68
C THR A 298 4.80 -2.37 -4.04
N GLY A 299 5.32 -1.39 -3.29
CA GLY A 299 4.61 -0.39 -2.50
C GLY A 299 4.77 1.04 -3.03
N ASN A 300 3.93 1.96 -2.54
CA ASN A 300 3.93 3.37 -2.94
C ASN A 300 5.14 4.14 -2.37
N TYR A 301 5.48 5.26 -3.00
CA TYR A 301 6.42 6.25 -2.48
C TYR A 301 5.82 7.05 -1.32
N ASN A 302 5.64 6.39 -0.18
CA ASN A 302 5.06 6.98 1.03
C ASN A 302 5.73 6.38 2.28
N GLU A 303 6.52 7.20 2.95
CA GLU A 303 7.33 6.87 4.12
C GLU A 303 6.50 6.47 5.34
N ILE A 304 5.27 6.98 5.45
CA ILE A 304 4.35 6.60 6.54
C ILE A 304 3.86 5.17 6.33
N THR A 305 3.36 4.86 5.12
CA THR A 305 2.89 3.50 4.82
C THR A 305 4.03 2.48 4.82
N ALA A 306 5.25 2.90 4.47
CA ALA A 306 6.43 2.03 4.53
C ALA A 306 6.77 1.53 5.95
N THR A 307 6.20 2.11 7.00
CA THR A 307 6.33 1.62 8.40
C THR A 307 5.23 0.63 8.81
N GLN A 308 4.16 0.54 8.01
CA GLN A 308 2.97 -0.25 8.32
C GLN A 308 2.76 -1.41 7.34
N TYR A 309 3.31 -1.31 6.13
CA TYR A 309 3.10 -2.23 5.01
C TYR A 309 4.39 -3.03 4.78
N SER A 310 4.27 -4.34 4.56
CA SER A 310 5.41 -5.14 4.11
C SER A 310 5.59 -4.95 2.61
N ASP A 311 6.70 -4.38 2.18
CA ASP A 311 6.96 -4.02 0.78
C ASP A 311 8.40 -4.34 0.39
N ILE A 312 8.62 -4.59 -0.89
CA ILE A 312 9.94 -4.82 -1.47
C ILE A 312 10.33 -3.63 -2.35
N SER A 313 11.56 -3.16 -2.16
CA SER A 313 12.23 -2.22 -3.04
C SER A 313 13.45 -2.90 -3.66
N TYR A 314 13.50 -2.97 -4.98
CA TYR A 314 14.62 -3.51 -5.74
C TYR A 314 15.33 -2.38 -6.48
N LEU A 315 16.60 -2.18 -6.16
CA LEU A 315 17.45 -1.13 -6.72
C LEU A 315 18.55 -1.77 -7.57
N ALA A 316 18.75 -1.29 -8.79
CA ALA A 316 19.75 -1.84 -9.69
C ALA A 316 20.33 -0.76 -10.63
N ALA A 317 21.47 -1.08 -11.22
CA ALA A 317 22.08 -0.33 -12.31
C ALA A 317 22.35 -1.25 -13.53
N ASP A 318 21.55 -2.31 -13.66
CA ASP A 318 21.59 -3.27 -14.76
C ASP A 318 21.12 -2.59 -16.06
N PRO A 319 21.92 -2.65 -17.16
CA PRO A 319 21.60 -1.95 -18.40
C PRO A 319 20.26 -2.32 -19.00
N ASP A 320 19.89 -3.61 -18.96
CA ASP A 320 18.67 -4.14 -19.59
C ASP A 320 17.43 -3.74 -18.79
N LEU A 321 17.46 -3.89 -17.46
CA LEU A 321 16.39 -3.40 -16.58
C LEU A 321 16.20 -1.88 -16.71
N ALA A 322 17.29 -1.13 -16.90
CA ALA A 322 17.23 0.31 -17.07
C ALA A 322 16.74 0.74 -18.46
N ALA A 323 17.09 -0.01 -19.50
CA ALA A 323 16.56 0.18 -20.84
C ALA A 323 15.04 -0.06 -20.86
N ASP A 324 14.58 -1.15 -20.23
CA ASP A 324 13.17 -1.48 -20.08
C ASP A 324 12.38 -0.43 -19.29
N ALA A 325 12.92 0.04 -18.17
CA ALA A 325 12.31 1.12 -17.39
C ALA A 325 12.18 2.41 -18.23
N SER A 326 13.20 2.73 -19.02
CA SER A 326 13.19 3.88 -19.93
C SER A 326 12.13 3.73 -21.02
N ALA A 327 12.05 2.55 -21.63
CA ALA A 327 11.05 2.21 -22.65
C ALA A 327 9.64 2.29 -22.09
N LEU A 328 9.40 1.76 -20.89
CA LEU A 328 8.11 1.84 -20.22
C LEU A 328 7.72 3.30 -19.93
N PHE A 329 8.63 4.12 -19.41
CA PHE A 329 8.36 5.56 -19.27
C PHE A 329 7.99 6.19 -20.61
N ASN A 330 8.77 5.96 -21.67
CA ASN A 330 8.50 6.58 -22.98
C ASN A 330 7.15 6.15 -23.58
N ALA A 331 6.77 4.88 -23.42
CA ALA A 331 5.48 4.35 -23.85
C ALA A 331 4.33 5.02 -23.09
N ILE A 332 4.48 5.19 -21.77
CA ILE A 332 3.50 5.85 -20.92
C ILE A 332 3.38 7.35 -21.24
N THR A 333 4.50 8.01 -21.56
CA THR A 333 4.53 9.44 -21.88
C THR A 333 4.14 9.76 -23.33
N GLY A 334 3.72 8.76 -24.13
CA GLY A 334 3.14 8.97 -25.46
C GLY A 334 4.14 9.13 -26.61
N TYR A 335 5.42 8.77 -26.42
CA TYR A 335 6.47 8.94 -27.44
C TYR A 335 6.85 7.65 -28.20
N ALA A 336 6.20 6.49 -27.93
CA ALA A 336 6.57 5.24 -28.58
C ALA A 336 5.39 4.25 -28.74
N GLU A 337 5.36 3.54 -29.88
CA GLU A 337 4.56 2.32 -30.07
C GLU A 337 5.15 1.11 -29.32
N ALA A 338 4.38 0.03 -29.24
CA ALA A 338 4.61 -1.20 -28.47
C ALA A 338 6.09 -1.55 -28.24
N CYS A 339 6.54 -1.38 -26.99
CA CYS A 339 7.90 -1.75 -26.58
C CYS A 339 7.97 -3.25 -26.28
N SER A 340 8.83 -3.98 -26.97
CA SER A 340 9.33 -5.27 -26.50
C SER A 340 10.34 -5.01 -25.38
N PHE A 341 10.04 -5.49 -24.18
CA PHE A 341 10.98 -5.44 -23.06
C PHE A 341 11.95 -6.62 -23.11
N GLN A 342 13.15 -6.44 -22.57
CA GLN A 342 14.20 -7.46 -22.52
C GLN A 342 14.05 -8.36 -21.29
N LYS A 343 13.71 -7.78 -20.14
CA LYS A 343 13.66 -8.45 -18.83
C LYS A 343 12.33 -8.26 -18.11
N ILE A 344 11.82 -7.03 -18.01
CA ILE A 344 10.57 -6.77 -17.29
C ILE A 344 9.37 -7.17 -18.15
N GLU A 345 8.24 -7.44 -17.51
CA GLU A 345 6.96 -7.47 -18.19
C GLU A 345 6.05 -6.38 -17.63
N ALA A 346 5.20 -5.82 -18.49
CA ALA A 346 4.23 -4.82 -18.08
C ALA A 346 2.80 -5.22 -18.45
N SER A 347 1.86 -4.81 -17.60
CA SER A 347 0.43 -4.80 -17.90
C SER A 347 0.06 -3.47 -18.59
N PRO A 348 -0.88 -3.44 -19.54
CA PRO A 348 -1.72 -4.53 -20.04
C PRO A 348 -1.09 -5.31 -21.21
N MET A 349 0.23 -5.27 -21.37
CA MET A 349 0.93 -5.83 -22.54
C MET A 349 1.07 -7.36 -22.40
N ARG A 350 2.10 -7.84 -21.70
CA ARG A 350 2.46 -9.28 -21.65
C ARG A 350 2.50 -9.88 -20.25
N LEU A 351 2.26 -9.09 -19.21
CA LEU A 351 2.37 -9.55 -17.82
C LEU A 351 1.49 -10.79 -17.52
N ARG A 352 0.23 -10.81 -17.99
CA ARG A 352 -0.67 -11.97 -17.85
C ARG A 352 -0.09 -13.20 -18.53
N GLU A 353 0.24 -13.05 -19.82
CA GLU A 353 0.76 -14.14 -20.66
C GLU A 353 2.01 -14.73 -20.04
N ARG A 354 2.94 -13.89 -19.55
CA ARG A 354 4.16 -14.35 -18.91
C ARG A 354 3.91 -15.20 -17.67
N ILE A 355 2.97 -14.79 -16.82
CA ILE A 355 2.64 -15.57 -15.62
C ILE A 355 2.04 -16.92 -16.02
N LEU A 356 1.14 -16.95 -17.01
CA LEU A 356 0.55 -18.19 -17.53
C LEU A 356 1.61 -19.11 -18.15
N GLU A 357 2.56 -18.56 -18.91
CA GLU A 357 3.71 -19.29 -19.46
C GLU A 357 4.52 -19.96 -18.34
N LEU A 358 4.87 -19.21 -17.28
CA LEU A 358 5.64 -19.73 -16.15
C LEU A 358 4.90 -20.86 -15.42
N VAL A 359 3.59 -20.72 -15.21
CA VAL A 359 2.74 -21.79 -14.64
C VAL A 359 2.71 -23.01 -15.57
N SER A 360 2.57 -22.80 -16.88
CA SER A 360 2.54 -23.85 -17.87
C SER A 360 3.88 -24.61 -17.96
N MET A 361 5.01 -23.91 -17.79
CA MET A 361 6.34 -24.55 -17.73
C MET A 361 6.46 -25.49 -16.53
N GLU A 362 6.02 -25.07 -15.34
CA GLU A 362 5.98 -25.94 -14.16
C GLU A 362 5.05 -27.13 -14.37
N LYS A 363 3.86 -26.91 -14.96
CA LYS A 363 2.91 -27.98 -15.32
C LYS A 363 3.56 -29.03 -16.22
N LYS A 364 4.26 -28.60 -17.28
CA LYS A 364 4.95 -29.50 -18.21
C LYS A 364 6.03 -30.32 -17.50
N ARG A 365 6.85 -29.68 -16.65
CA ARG A 365 7.90 -30.36 -15.88
C ARG A 365 7.32 -31.40 -14.93
N ALA A 366 6.22 -31.09 -14.24
CA ALA A 366 5.55 -32.05 -13.36
C ALA A 366 5.00 -33.26 -14.13
N ALA A 367 4.42 -33.03 -15.31
CA ALA A 367 3.94 -34.11 -16.18
C ALA A 367 5.07 -35.02 -16.69
N GLU A 368 6.29 -34.49 -16.82
CA GLU A 368 7.51 -35.24 -17.14
C GLU A 368 8.15 -35.93 -15.91
N GLY A 369 7.50 -35.87 -14.73
CA GLY A 369 8.00 -36.46 -13.49
C GLY A 369 9.12 -35.66 -12.81
N GLN A 370 9.43 -34.45 -13.29
CA GLN A 370 10.39 -33.56 -12.63
C GLN A 370 9.76 -32.88 -11.42
N LYS A 371 10.62 -32.46 -10.48
CA LYS A 371 10.19 -31.60 -9.38
C LYS A 371 9.66 -30.27 -9.96
N ALA A 372 8.48 -29.87 -9.54
CA ALA A 372 7.86 -28.61 -9.94
C ALA A 372 7.20 -27.95 -8.72
N ARG A 373 7.45 -26.65 -8.55
CA ARG A 373 6.96 -25.89 -7.39
C ARG A 373 6.71 -24.43 -7.76
N ILE A 374 5.57 -23.92 -7.30
CA ILE A 374 5.21 -22.51 -7.38
C ILE A 374 5.01 -22.00 -5.95
N ILE A 375 5.65 -20.88 -5.61
CA ILE A 375 5.34 -20.14 -4.39
C ILE A 375 4.99 -18.71 -4.82
N ALA A 376 3.82 -18.22 -4.44
CA ALA A 376 3.42 -16.86 -4.77
C ALA A 376 2.83 -16.14 -3.57
N LYS A 377 3.33 -14.94 -3.33
CA LYS A 377 2.75 -13.99 -2.39
C LYS A 377 2.08 -12.88 -3.19
N VAL A 378 0.80 -12.65 -2.96
CA VAL A 378 0.01 -11.57 -3.58
C VAL A 378 -1.03 -11.06 -2.58
N ASN A 379 -1.57 -9.86 -2.79
CA ASN A 379 -2.64 -9.37 -1.91
C ASN A 379 -3.99 -9.95 -2.27
N SER A 380 -4.23 -10.28 -3.53
CA SER A 380 -5.50 -10.84 -3.99
C SER A 380 -5.34 -11.72 -5.23
N LEU A 381 -6.18 -12.74 -5.30
CA LEU A 381 -6.31 -13.69 -6.40
C LEU A 381 -7.79 -13.83 -6.77
N SER A 382 -8.18 -13.25 -7.91
CA SER A 382 -9.55 -13.34 -8.43
C SER A 382 -9.61 -13.42 -9.95
N ASP A 383 -8.48 -13.63 -10.62
CA ASP A 383 -8.43 -13.81 -12.08
C ASP A 383 -8.82 -15.24 -12.49
N PRO A 384 -9.89 -15.44 -13.30
CA PRO A 384 -10.36 -16.78 -13.66
C PRO A 384 -9.33 -17.60 -14.44
N GLN A 385 -8.68 -17.01 -15.44
CA GLN A 385 -7.73 -17.73 -16.30
C GLN A 385 -6.52 -18.24 -15.51
N LEU A 386 -5.98 -17.40 -14.62
CA LEU A 386 -4.86 -17.80 -13.78
C LEU A 386 -5.27 -18.84 -12.73
N ILE A 387 -6.49 -18.73 -12.16
CA ILE A 387 -7.02 -19.74 -11.25
C ILE A 387 -7.13 -21.10 -11.95
N GLU A 388 -7.67 -21.14 -13.17
CA GLU A 388 -7.75 -22.35 -13.99
C GLU A 388 -6.36 -22.92 -14.29
N ALA A 389 -5.39 -22.09 -14.68
CA ALA A 389 -4.02 -22.52 -14.94
C ALA A 389 -3.34 -23.13 -13.69
N LEU A 390 -3.57 -22.56 -12.50
CA LEU A 390 -3.04 -23.09 -11.24
C LEU A 390 -3.70 -24.42 -10.86
N ILE A 391 -5.01 -24.56 -11.06
CA ILE A 391 -5.74 -25.83 -10.87
C ILE A 391 -5.19 -26.91 -11.79
N ASP A 392 -4.97 -26.58 -13.05
CA ASP A 392 -4.38 -27.47 -14.05
C ASP A 392 -2.95 -27.89 -13.71
N ALA A 393 -2.12 -26.95 -13.24
CA ALA A 393 -0.79 -27.24 -12.75
C ALA A 393 -0.82 -28.15 -11.52
N SER A 394 -1.75 -27.92 -10.59
CA SER A 394 -1.98 -28.79 -9.43
C SER A 394 -2.35 -30.22 -9.86
N ARG A 395 -3.24 -30.39 -10.84
CA ARG A 395 -3.62 -31.71 -11.37
C ARG A 395 -2.44 -32.46 -12.01
N ALA A 396 -1.50 -31.74 -12.62
CA ALA A 396 -0.28 -32.33 -13.16
C ALA A 396 0.77 -32.68 -12.08
N GLY A 397 0.53 -32.35 -10.80
CA GLY A 397 1.42 -32.68 -9.69
C GLY A 397 2.29 -31.53 -9.18
N VAL A 398 2.16 -30.31 -9.73
CA VAL A 398 2.90 -29.13 -9.25
C VAL A 398 2.49 -28.81 -7.82
N LYS A 399 3.45 -28.61 -6.92
CA LYS A 399 3.19 -28.15 -5.55
C LYS A 399 3.09 -26.62 -5.52
N ILE A 400 1.96 -26.09 -5.05
CA ILE A 400 1.65 -24.66 -5.10
C ILE A 400 1.36 -24.13 -3.70
N ASP A 401 2.20 -23.22 -3.22
CA ASP A 401 2.01 -22.49 -1.96
C ASP A 401 1.66 -21.02 -2.26
N LEU A 402 0.45 -20.60 -1.89
CA LEU A 402 -0.04 -19.24 -2.12
C LEU A 402 -0.20 -18.51 -0.78
N ASN A 403 0.47 -17.37 -0.62
CA ASN A 403 0.21 -16.44 0.46
C ASN A 403 -0.68 -15.30 -0.07
N VAL A 404 -1.98 -15.36 0.22
CA VAL A 404 -3.00 -14.39 -0.23
C VAL A 404 -3.68 -13.78 0.97
N ARG A 405 -3.32 -12.54 1.30
CA ARG A 405 -3.80 -11.87 2.52
C ARG A 405 -5.22 -11.29 2.41
N GLY A 406 -5.67 -10.98 1.20
CA GLY A 406 -6.97 -10.35 0.92
C GLY A 406 -7.94 -11.31 0.23
N ILE A 407 -8.51 -10.88 -0.90
CA ILE A 407 -9.53 -11.66 -1.62
C ILE A 407 -8.87 -12.87 -2.31
N CYS A 408 -9.41 -14.06 -2.11
CA CYS A 408 -9.03 -15.28 -2.83
C CYS A 408 -10.29 -15.99 -3.34
N CYS A 409 -10.41 -16.12 -4.67
CA CYS A 409 -11.50 -16.86 -5.31
C CYS A 409 -11.12 -18.32 -5.62
N LEU A 410 -9.85 -18.69 -5.46
CA LEU A 410 -9.39 -20.06 -5.61
C LEU A 410 -9.77 -20.89 -4.38
N ARG A 411 -10.35 -22.09 -4.60
CA ARG A 411 -10.67 -23.05 -3.55
C ARG A 411 -9.58 -24.13 -3.46
N PRO A 412 -8.70 -24.11 -2.43
CA PRO A 412 -7.60 -25.07 -2.29
C PRO A 412 -8.07 -26.43 -1.75
N GLY A 413 -7.25 -27.47 -1.91
CA GLY A 413 -7.43 -28.78 -1.26
C GLY A 413 -8.63 -29.61 -1.74
N MET A 414 -9.27 -29.25 -2.86
CA MET A 414 -10.39 -30.03 -3.39
C MET A 414 -9.88 -31.28 -4.13
N LYS A 415 -10.42 -32.45 -3.76
CA LYS A 415 -10.05 -33.74 -4.35
C LYS A 415 -10.17 -33.72 -5.87
N GLY A 416 -9.15 -34.16 -6.60
CA GLY A 416 -9.09 -34.16 -8.08
C GLY A 416 -9.09 -32.78 -8.76
N VAL A 417 -9.03 -31.69 -8.00
CA VAL A 417 -9.06 -30.32 -8.53
C VAL A 417 -7.84 -29.51 -8.05
N SER A 418 -7.69 -29.32 -6.75
CA SER A 418 -6.69 -28.40 -6.18
C SER A 418 -5.93 -29.00 -4.98
N GLU A 419 -5.78 -30.33 -4.96
CA GLU A 419 -5.12 -31.08 -3.88
C GLU A 419 -3.69 -30.62 -3.57
N ASN A 420 -2.97 -30.14 -4.59
CA ASN A 420 -1.58 -29.69 -4.45
C ASN A 420 -1.46 -28.18 -4.20
N ILE A 421 -2.59 -27.48 -3.99
CA ILE A 421 -2.63 -26.04 -3.72
C ILE A 421 -2.92 -25.81 -2.25
N ARG A 422 -2.02 -25.06 -1.59
CA ARG A 422 -2.19 -24.56 -0.23
C ARG A 422 -2.30 -23.04 -0.28
N VAL A 423 -3.34 -22.48 0.35
CA VAL A 423 -3.52 -21.01 0.44
C VAL A 423 -3.48 -20.59 1.91
N THR A 424 -2.56 -19.69 2.26
CA THR A 424 -2.48 -19.06 3.58
C THR A 424 -2.69 -17.57 3.50
N SER A 425 -3.34 -17.00 4.51
CA SER A 425 -3.43 -15.55 4.76
C SER A 425 -2.69 -15.24 6.05
N ILE A 426 -1.69 -14.36 6.02
CA ILE A 426 -0.97 -13.94 7.22
C ILE A 426 -1.50 -12.58 7.64
N VAL A 427 -2.04 -12.55 8.86
CA VAL A 427 -2.58 -11.33 9.48
C VAL A 427 -1.81 -11.12 10.78
N GLY A 428 -0.79 -10.28 10.72
CA GLY A 428 0.11 -9.97 11.83
C GLY A 428 0.16 -8.48 12.14
N ARG A 429 1.28 -8.05 12.74
CA ARG A 429 1.56 -6.65 13.10
C ARG A 429 1.57 -5.73 11.88
N PHE A 430 2.24 -6.15 10.82
CA PHE A 430 2.33 -5.39 9.58
C PHE A 430 1.31 -5.87 8.56
N LEU A 431 0.86 -4.93 7.73
CA LEU A 431 -0.03 -5.21 6.62
C LEU A 431 0.76 -5.86 5.49
N GLU A 432 0.54 -7.14 5.23
CA GLU A 432 1.21 -7.82 4.13
C GLU A 432 0.88 -7.14 2.79
N HIS A 433 1.87 -6.64 2.04
CA HIS A 433 1.60 -5.89 0.80
C HIS A 433 2.49 -6.27 -0.39
N SER A 434 3.67 -6.86 -0.12
CA SER A 434 4.61 -7.31 -1.14
C SER A 434 4.00 -8.38 -2.05
N ARG A 435 4.36 -8.31 -3.34
CA ARG A 435 4.09 -9.40 -4.28
C ARG A 435 5.40 -9.99 -4.77
N ILE A 436 5.60 -11.26 -4.49
CA ILE A 436 6.82 -12.02 -4.81
C ILE A 436 6.39 -13.35 -5.41
N LEU A 437 6.94 -13.69 -6.57
CA LEU A 437 6.63 -14.94 -7.28
C LEU A 437 7.90 -15.79 -7.39
N TYR A 438 7.76 -17.09 -7.18
CA TYR A 438 8.82 -18.08 -7.31
C TYR A 438 8.31 -19.26 -8.16
N PHE A 439 9.13 -19.67 -9.12
CA PHE A 439 8.94 -20.84 -9.95
C PHE A 439 10.23 -21.69 -9.89
N HIS A 440 10.10 -22.99 -9.64
CA HIS A 440 11.25 -23.88 -9.44
C HIS A 440 12.14 -24.03 -10.67
N ASN A 441 11.52 -24.04 -11.86
CA ASN A 441 12.11 -24.05 -13.18
C ASN A 441 13.26 -25.06 -13.34
N GLY A 442 13.00 -26.32 -12.96
CA GLY A 442 13.95 -27.41 -13.14
C GLY A 442 15.25 -27.28 -12.34
N GLY A 443 15.25 -26.51 -11.25
CA GLY A 443 16.41 -26.29 -10.39
C GLY A 443 17.12 -24.95 -10.60
N ASP A 444 16.78 -24.19 -11.64
CA ASP A 444 17.19 -22.78 -11.81
C ASP A 444 16.01 -21.85 -11.51
N PRO A 445 15.77 -21.52 -10.22
CA PRO A 445 14.56 -20.85 -9.81
C PRO A 445 14.43 -19.45 -10.41
N LYS A 446 13.24 -19.15 -10.94
CA LYS A 446 12.89 -17.79 -11.39
C LYS A 446 12.12 -17.07 -10.29
N VAL A 447 12.63 -15.92 -9.88
CA VAL A 447 12.04 -15.10 -8.81
C VAL A 447 11.71 -13.72 -9.35
N PHE A 448 10.53 -13.22 -9.01
CA PHE A 448 10.05 -11.93 -9.45
C PHE A 448 9.47 -11.13 -8.29
N ILE A 449 9.56 -9.81 -8.40
CA ILE A 449 8.69 -8.89 -7.65
C ILE A 449 7.66 -8.29 -8.60
N SER A 450 6.49 -7.92 -8.09
CA SER A 450 5.46 -7.28 -8.91
C SER A 450 4.72 -6.17 -8.20
N SER A 451 4.29 -5.16 -8.94
CA SER A 451 3.31 -4.19 -8.46
C SER A 451 1.86 -4.73 -8.59
N ALA A 452 1.62 -5.73 -9.43
CA ALA A 452 0.31 -6.32 -9.71
C ALA A 452 -0.10 -7.40 -8.71
N ASP A 453 -1.40 -7.41 -8.40
CA ASP A 453 -2.08 -8.60 -7.86
C ASP A 453 -2.66 -9.44 -9.01
N TRP A 454 -3.08 -10.66 -8.69
CA TRP A 454 -3.70 -11.59 -9.64
C TRP A 454 -5.20 -11.32 -9.78
N MET A 455 -5.53 -10.13 -10.25
CA MET A 455 -6.91 -9.69 -10.54
C MET A 455 -7.01 -9.16 -11.97
N PRO A 456 -8.15 -9.34 -12.68
CA PRO A 456 -8.29 -8.91 -14.07
C PRO A 456 -7.94 -7.42 -14.29
N ARG A 457 -8.37 -6.55 -13.35
CA ARG A 457 -8.06 -5.12 -13.43
C ARG A 457 -6.56 -4.80 -13.36
N ASN A 458 -5.76 -5.61 -12.68
CA ASN A 458 -4.31 -5.40 -12.55
C ASN A 458 -3.59 -5.96 -13.78
N LEU A 459 -4.07 -7.08 -14.30
CA LEU A 459 -3.46 -7.78 -15.44
C LEU A 459 -3.83 -7.16 -16.81
N ASP A 460 -4.97 -6.46 -16.92
CA ASP A 460 -5.49 -5.99 -18.22
C ASP A 460 -5.85 -4.50 -18.27
N ARG A 461 -6.02 -3.82 -17.13
CA ARG A 461 -6.57 -2.44 -17.08
C ARG A 461 -5.69 -1.44 -16.32
N ARG A 462 -4.49 -1.85 -15.94
CA ARG A 462 -3.55 -1.04 -15.17
C ARG A 462 -2.16 -1.17 -15.74
N ILE A 463 -1.38 -0.11 -15.62
CA ILE A 463 0.05 -0.18 -15.88
C ILE A 463 0.72 -0.68 -14.60
N GLU A 464 1.22 -1.91 -14.66
CA GLU A 464 1.88 -2.64 -13.57
C GLU A 464 3.15 -3.30 -14.13
N THR A 465 4.10 -3.63 -13.26
CA THR A 465 5.35 -4.29 -13.65
C THR A 465 5.52 -5.64 -12.96
N LEU A 466 6.15 -6.57 -13.67
CA LEU A 466 6.70 -7.82 -13.18
C LEU A 466 8.20 -7.80 -13.48
N VAL A 467 9.02 -7.83 -12.43
CA VAL A 467 10.46 -7.57 -12.53
C VAL A 467 11.22 -8.80 -12.06
N PRO A 468 12.06 -9.41 -12.93
CA PRO A 468 12.89 -10.54 -12.52
C PRO A 468 13.99 -10.10 -11.55
N VAL A 469 14.27 -10.94 -10.56
CA VAL A 469 15.38 -10.77 -9.61
C VAL A 469 16.40 -11.89 -9.87
N GLU A 470 17.39 -11.56 -10.69
CA GLU A 470 18.36 -12.53 -11.22
C GLU A 470 19.62 -12.63 -10.36
N ASP A 471 19.99 -11.52 -9.68
CA ASP A 471 21.13 -11.49 -8.77
C ASP A 471 20.99 -12.56 -7.67
N PRO A 472 22.00 -13.45 -7.50
CA PRO A 472 21.90 -14.58 -6.60
C PRO A 472 21.63 -14.21 -5.13
N ASP A 473 22.21 -13.11 -4.63
CA ASP A 473 22.05 -12.69 -3.24
C ASP A 473 20.65 -12.09 -3.00
N CYS A 474 20.20 -11.23 -3.92
CA CYS A 474 18.85 -10.68 -3.91
C CYS A 474 17.79 -11.79 -4.03
N ARG A 475 18.00 -12.74 -4.93
CA ARG A 475 17.13 -13.90 -5.13
C ARG A 475 17.06 -14.76 -3.87
N ARG A 476 18.20 -15.09 -3.28
CA ARG A 476 18.27 -15.88 -2.04
C ARG A 476 17.48 -15.22 -0.92
N LYS A 477 17.64 -13.91 -0.72
CA LYS A 477 16.90 -13.14 0.29
C LYS A 477 15.38 -13.22 0.11
N LEU A 478 14.89 -13.14 -1.13
CA LEU A 478 13.45 -13.25 -1.43
C LEU A 478 12.93 -14.68 -1.25
N VAL A 479 13.71 -15.70 -1.60
CA VAL A 479 13.35 -17.11 -1.40
C VAL A 479 13.26 -17.42 0.09
N GLU A 480 14.25 -17.02 0.89
CA GLU A 480 14.23 -17.18 2.35
C GLU A 480 12.99 -16.52 2.97
N MET A 481 12.61 -15.33 2.49
CA MET A 481 11.39 -14.64 2.90
C MET A 481 10.12 -15.42 2.54
N LEU A 482 10.03 -15.96 1.32
CA LEU A 482 8.90 -16.81 0.91
C LEU A 482 8.81 -18.10 1.74
N ASP A 483 9.94 -18.76 2.01
CA ASP A 483 9.99 -19.96 2.83
C ASP A 483 9.52 -19.69 4.26
N LEU A 484 9.87 -18.54 4.86
CA LEU A 484 9.33 -18.12 6.16
C LEU A 484 7.81 -17.95 6.14
N TYR A 485 7.25 -17.36 5.08
CA TYR A 485 5.79 -17.23 4.95
C TYR A 485 5.09 -18.58 4.75
N VAL A 486 5.71 -19.52 4.04
CA VAL A 486 5.18 -20.88 3.89
C VAL A 486 5.20 -21.63 5.22
N ALA A 487 6.27 -21.44 6.01
CA ALA A 487 6.51 -22.10 7.29
C ALA A 487 5.78 -21.47 8.49
N ASP A 488 5.20 -20.27 8.34
CA ASP A 488 4.47 -19.60 9.43
C ASP A 488 3.37 -20.50 9.99
N ASN A 489 3.40 -20.68 11.31
CA ASN A 489 2.48 -21.56 12.03
C ASN A 489 1.82 -20.87 13.22
N VAL A 490 1.87 -19.54 13.29
CA VAL A 490 1.30 -18.74 14.38
C VAL A 490 0.36 -17.66 13.87
N ASP A 491 0.72 -16.91 12.84
CA ASP A 491 -0.08 -15.81 12.30
C ASP A 491 -0.74 -16.17 10.95
N ALA A 492 -0.38 -17.32 10.40
CA ALA A 492 -0.99 -17.89 9.20
C ALA A 492 -2.38 -18.49 9.47
N TRP A 493 -3.33 -18.12 8.62
CA TRP A 493 -4.66 -18.69 8.50
C TRP A 493 -4.75 -19.51 7.21
N LEU A 494 -5.08 -20.79 7.33
CA LEU A 494 -5.22 -21.71 6.21
C LEU A 494 -6.65 -21.67 5.67
N LEU A 495 -6.78 -21.33 4.38
CA LEU A 495 -8.06 -21.39 3.67
C LEU A 495 -8.47 -22.85 3.43
N GLN A 496 -9.68 -23.20 3.85
CA GLN A 496 -10.27 -24.52 3.69
C GLN A 496 -11.07 -24.62 2.38
N PRO A 497 -11.37 -25.84 1.88
CA PRO A 497 -12.15 -26.03 0.66
C PRO A 497 -13.56 -25.41 0.68
N ASP A 498 -14.16 -25.24 1.86
CA ASP A 498 -15.49 -24.64 2.06
C ASP A 498 -15.47 -23.09 2.14
N GLY A 499 -14.28 -22.48 2.06
CA GLY A 499 -14.09 -21.03 2.18
C GLY A 499 -13.84 -20.53 3.60
N SER A 500 -13.91 -21.41 4.61
CA SER A 500 -13.57 -21.05 5.99
C SER A 500 -12.05 -20.91 6.18
N TYR A 501 -11.64 -20.17 7.20
CA TYR A 501 -10.24 -20.01 7.55
C TYR A 501 -9.96 -20.61 8.93
N VAL A 502 -8.90 -21.41 9.01
CA VAL A 502 -8.43 -22.00 10.27
C VAL A 502 -7.05 -21.44 10.60
N ARG A 503 -6.90 -20.81 11.77
CA ARG A 503 -5.60 -20.34 12.24
C ARG A 503 -4.69 -21.53 12.51
N LEU A 504 -3.52 -21.54 11.90
CA LEU A 504 -2.51 -22.56 12.16
C LEU A 504 -2.00 -22.43 13.59
N ARG A 505 -1.71 -23.58 14.19
CA ARG A 505 -1.08 -23.67 15.50
C ARG A 505 0.15 -24.57 15.39
N PRO A 506 1.24 -24.24 16.08
CA PRO A 506 2.39 -25.12 16.14
C PRO A 506 1.97 -26.44 16.81
N ALA A 507 2.30 -27.57 16.16
CA ALA A 507 2.10 -28.88 16.78
C ALA A 507 3.00 -29.02 18.03
N ALA A 508 2.62 -29.90 18.95
CA ALA A 508 3.41 -30.18 20.16
C ALA A 508 4.87 -30.52 19.79
N GLY A 509 5.83 -29.82 20.41
CA GLY A 509 7.27 -30.00 20.15
C GLY A 509 7.81 -29.35 18.88
N ARG A 510 6.98 -28.72 18.03
CA ARG A 510 7.45 -27.95 16.86
C ARG A 510 7.78 -26.51 17.25
N LYS A 511 8.88 -25.98 16.69
CA LYS A 511 9.28 -24.58 16.87
C LYS A 511 8.19 -23.64 16.33
N GLN A 512 7.91 -22.57 17.08
CA GLN A 512 7.04 -21.50 16.63
C GLN A 512 7.75 -20.69 15.55
N VAL A 513 7.05 -20.44 14.45
CA VAL A 513 7.54 -19.64 13.32
C VAL A 513 6.55 -18.51 13.09
N ARG A 514 7.01 -17.28 13.31
CA ARG A 514 6.32 -16.04 13.00
C ARG A 514 7.12 -15.31 11.94
N ALA A 515 6.63 -15.29 10.70
CA ALA A 515 7.38 -14.78 9.56
C ALA A 515 7.83 -13.33 9.79
N GLN A 516 6.92 -12.45 10.25
CA GLN A 516 7.24 -11.04 10.45
C GLN A 516 8.30 -10.81 11.54
N GLU A 517 8.28 -11.60 12.62
CA GLU A 517 9.27 -11.51 13.70
C GLU A 517 10.64 -12.00 13.24
N MET A 518 10.67 -13.14 12.53
CA MET A 518 11.94 -13.70 12.03
C MET A 518 12.59 -12.80 10.98
N LEU A 519 11.81 -12.22 10.07
CA LEU A 519 12.31 -11.24 9.10
C LEU A 519 12.90 -10.00 9.78
N TYR A 520 12.26 -9.53 10.85
CA TYR A 520 12.79 -8.44 11.65
C TYR A 520 14.11 -8.82 12.35
N GLN A 521 14.18 -10.00 12.98
CA GLN A 521 15.39 -10.50 13.65
C GLN A 521 16.55 -10.66 12.67
N GLN A 522 16.30 -11.19 11.46
CA GLN A 522 17.29 -11.29 10.39
C GLN A 522 17.84 -9.91 10.00
N ALA A 523 16.98 -8.88 9.88
CA ALA A 523 17.43 -7.53 9.60
C ALA A 523 18.33 -6.96 10.73
N VAL A 524 17.98 -7.22 11.99
CA VAL A 524 18.78 -6.82 13.16
C VAL A 524 20.14 -7.51 13.17
N GLU A 525 20.18 -8.83 12.93
CA GLU A 525 21.41 -9.62 12.90
C GLU A 525 22.35 -9.16 11.78
N ARG A 526 21.82 -8.91 10.58
CA ARG A 526 22.58 -8.38 9.46
C ARG A 526 23.22 -7.02 9.77
N CYS A 527 22.45 -6.12 10.41
CA CYS A 527 22.97 -4.82 10.82
C CYS A 527 24.09 -4.97 11.86
N ARG A 528 23.92 -5.84 12.86
CA ARG A 528 24.93 -6.10 13.89
C ARG A 528 26.21 -6.69 13.32
N PHE A 529 26.09 -7.69 12.46
CA PHE A 529 27.24 -8.36 11.85
C PHE A 529 28.06 -7.38 11.00
N SER A 530 27.40 -6.53 10.21
CA SER A 530 28.08 -5.48 9.45
C SER A 530 28.79 -4.45 10.35
N ALA A 531 28.19 -4.08 11.49
CA ALA A 531 28.82 -3.15 12.43
C ALA A 531 30.09 -3.74 13.07
N GLN A 532 30.10 -5.04 13.38
CA GLN A 532 31.26 -5.74 13.95
C GLN A 532 32.41 -5.93 12.95
N GLN A 533 32.10 -6.00 11.64
CA GLN A 533 33.11 -6.14 10.59
C GLN A 533 33.76 -4.82 10.15
N ARG A 534 33.27 -3.66 10.62
CA ARG A 534 33.92 -2.38 10.34
C ARG A 534 35.23 -2.31 11.12
N PRO A 535 36.39 -2.14 10.47
CA PRO A 535 37.64 -1.95 11.19
C PRO A 535 37.50 -0.74 12.12
N ALA A 536 38.00 -0.87 13.35
CA ALA A 536 38.02 0.24 14.30
C ALA A 536 38.84 1.39 13.69
N SER A 537 38.16 2.44 13.21
CA SER A 537 38.86 3.63 12.75
C SER A 537 39.29 4.42 13.99
N PHE A 538 40.59 4.49 14.24
CA PHE A 538 41.12 5.46 15.19
C PHE A 538 40.83 6.86 14.65
N GLN A 539 39.98 7.62 15.34
CA GLN A 539 39.85 9.05 15.09
C GLN A 539 40.92 9.77 15.93
N PRO A 540 41.96 10.36 15.31
CA PRO A 540 42.92 11.16 16.08
C PRO A 540 42.22 12.40 16.61
N HIS A 541 42.43 12.73 17.89
CA HIS A 541 42.07 14.03 18.42
C HIS A 541 42.85 15.10 17.64
N ARG A 542 42.13 15.90 16.86
CA ARG A 542 42.66 17.05 16.14
C ARG A 542 42.34 18.30 16.96
N SER A 543 43.34 19.15 17.19
CA SER A 543 43.14 20.45 17.84
C SER A 543 42.25 21.34 16.95
N ALA A 544 41.49 22.25 17.57
CA ALA A 544 40.53 23.13 16.89
C ALA A 544 41.15 23.95 15.74
N GLU A 545 42.46 24.20 15.76
CA GLU A 545 43.18 24.94 14.72
C GLU A 545 43.39 24.15 13.41
N SER A 546 43.28 22.82 13.45
CA SER A 546 43.53 21.96 12.27
C SER A 546 42.29 21.70 11.41
N GLN A 547 41.14 22.30 11.75
CA GLN A 547 39.90 22.22 10.94
C GLN A 547 39.71 23.41 9.97
N LEU A 548 40.62 24.39 9.99
CA LEU A 548 40.54 25.63 9.19
C LEU A 548 41.61 25.73 8.08
N ARG A 549 42.20 24.61 7.64
CA ARG A 549 43.09 24.57 6.47
C ARG A 549 42.60 23.63 5.39
#